data_AF-A0AAE3W8B3-F1
#
_entry.id   AF-A0AAE3W8B3-F1
#
_cell.length_a   1.000
_cell.length_b   1.000
_cell.length_c   1.000
_cell.angle_alpha   90.00
_cell.angle_beta   90.00
_cell.angle_gamma   90.00
#
_symmetry.space_group_name_H-M   'P 1'
#
loop_
_entity.id
_entity.type
_entity.pdbx_description
1 polymer ?
#
loop_
_entity_poly.entity_id
_entity_poly.type
_entity_poly.pdbx_seq_one_letter_code
_entity_poly.pdbx_strand_id
1 'polypeptide(L)'
;MPDKSGRALAVRHQQLFGASPDTTHAALLASLWDRICTAAWAGGERVDARAHLADMLLPWAHRPIETVPRYPSFVSADGFPAELSVSWRKGVTEVRILFEPVGTDPAVRAVQDAGRAMVRALTARDGVSIRGYEAVEDLFTSDDPPAHRSGVWLSLACGPDLPPHFKVYLNPYVNGAGREWATVTRAMERLGLAAAWAPVVAARDALAATGTGLDYVALDLAAGAHARAKIYFRHRAAGLAGIHRLGAFARSYDAERVADAAADLYPDGGPDTPDNEPMTGLAFRAGRDGADEANVYFRLPGAVPSDALAARRITTLMDREGAPADVYRRIADAVAPAPMETTTGVHELVSFRTRDAGPADIGVYFRLPVHASGDAPRPGHGWPRVPL
;
A
#
# COMPACT_ATOMS: atom_id res chain seq x y z
N MET A 1 23.82 -44.42 2.36
CA MET A 1 23.19 -43.37 1.54
C MET A 1 22.99 -42.16 2.43
N PRO A 2 23.75 -41.06 2.26
CA PRO A 2 23.55 -39.88 3.08
C PRO A 2 22.37 -39.07 2.56
N ASP A 3 21.60 -38.64 3.54
CA ASP A 3 20.38 -37.82 3.54
C ASP A 3 20.47 -36.58 2.61
N LYS A 4 19.51 -36.50 1.68
CA LYS A 4 19.33 -35.38 0.73
C LYS A 4 18.35 -34.30 1.25
N SER A 5 17.92 -34.35 2.52
CA SER A 5 16.89 -33.42 3.04
C SER A 5 17.41 -32.19 3.80
N GLY A 6 18.73 -32.05 3.98
CA GLY A 6 19.33 -30.94 4.76
C GLY A 6 19.95 -29.79 3.94
N ARG A 7 19.89 -29.82 2.61
CA ARG A 7 20.54 -28.81 1.74
C ARG A 7 19.50 -28.07 0.90
N ALA A 8 19.52 -26.73 1.03
CA ALA A 8 18.87 -25.73 0.18
C ALA A 8 17.44 -25.24 0.55
N LEU A 9 17.21 -24.88 1.80
CA LEU A 9 16.47 -23.62 2.08
C LEU A 9 17.49 -22.48 2.06
N ALA A 10 18.10 -22.24 0.90
CA ALA A 10 18.80 -20.98 0.69
C ALA A 10 17.75 -19.87 0.85
N VAL A 11 18.10 -18.83 1.58
CA VAL A 11 17.14 -17.80 1.93
C VAL A 11 16.75 -17.09 0.64
N ARG A 12 15.46 -17.08 0.31
CA ARG A 12 14.94 -16.60 -0.99
C ARG A 12 15.49 -15.22 -1.34
N HIS A 13 15.63 -14.32 -0.36
CA HIS A 13 16.25 -13.01 -0.58
C HIS A 13 17.74 -13.06 -0.97
N GLN A 14 18.52 -14.02 -0.47
CA GLN A 14 19.93 -14.18 -0.86
C GLN A 14 20.02 -14.64 -2.31
N GLN A 15 19.16 -15.58 -2.72
CA GLN A 15 19.12 -16.08 -4.09
C GLN A 15 18.63 -15.03 -5.08
N LEU A 16 17.62 -14.25 -4.68
CA LEU A 16 16.95 -13.28 -5.53
C LEU A 16 17.62 -11.91 -5.57
N PHE A 17 18.27 -11.48 -4.48
CA PHE A 17 18.90 -10.15 -4.42
C PHE A 17 20.42 -10.21 -4.30
N GLY A 18 21.03 -11.40 -4.33
CA GLY A 18 22.47 -11.58 -4.11
C GLY A 18 22.92 -11.11 -2.72
N ALA A 19 22.00 -11.11 -1.75
CA ALA A 19 22.22 -10.59 -0.41
C ALA A 19 23.08 -11.53 0.44
N SER A 20 23.87 -10.95 1.35
CA SER A 20 24.61 -11.67 2.39
C SER A 20 23.65 -12.22 3.46
N PRO A 21 23.98 -13.31 4.17
CA PRO A 21 23.25 -13.76 5.36
C PRO A 21 23.03 -12.70 6.44
N ASP A 22 23.93 -11.71 6.51
CA ASP A 22 23.83 -10.61 7.47
C ASP A 22 23.05 -9.40 6.94
N THR A 23 22.40 -9.53 5.77
CA THR A 23 21.63 -8.43 5.17
C THR A 23 20.48 -8.05 6.09
N THR A 24 20.45 -6.79 6.50
CA THR A 24 19.40 -6.23 7.33
C THR A 24 18.24 -5.70 6.48
N HIS A 25 17.08 -5.49 7.08
CA HIS A 25 15.95 -4.83 6.42
C HIS A 25 16.36 -3.44 5.91
N ALA A 26 17.12 -2.69 6.72
CA ALA A 26 17.64 -1.37 6.35
C ALA A 26 18.55 -1.43 5.12
N ALA A 27 19.47 -2.39 5.07
CA ALA A 27 20.40 -2.54 3.96
C ALA A 27 19.69 -2.91 2.65
N LEU A 28 18.75 -3.87 2.70
CA LEU A 28 17.97 -4.28 1.53
C LEU A 28 17.10 -3.12 1.01
N LEU A 29 16.35 -2.47 1.91
CA LEU A 29 15.43 -1.39 1.53
C LEU A 29 16.17 -0.15 1.03
N ALA A 30 17.31 0.22 1.64
CA ALA A 30 18.13 1.32 1.15
C ALA A 30 18.69 1.04 -0.25
N SER A 31 19.16 -0.19 -0.50
CA SER A 31 19.65 -0.60 -1.83
C SER A 31 18.55 -0.51 -2.90
N LEU A 32 17.36 -1.03 -2.61
CA LEU A 32 16.24 -0.99 -3.55
C LEU A 32 15.70 0.44 -3.74
N TRP A 33 15.68 1.24 -2.68
CA TRP A 33 15.33 2.66 -2.76
C TRP A 33 16.30 3.43 -3.66
N ASP A 34 17.60 3.20 -3.55
CA ASP A 34 18.58 3.87 -4.41
C ASP A 34 18.42 3.48 -5.88
N ARG A 35 18.13 2.19 -6.15
CA ARG A 35 17.85 1.69 -7.51
C ARG A 35 16.60 2.36 -8.08
N ILE A 36 15.50 2.39 -7.31
CA ILE A 36 14.23 2.94 -7.78
C ILE A 36 14.31 4.45 -8.00
N CYS A 37 14.96 5.19 -7.09
CA CYS A 37 15.17 6.64 -7.23
C CYS A 37 16.06 6.95 -8.44
N THR A 38 17.13 6.17 -8.66
CA THR A 38 18.02 6.34 -9.81
C THR A 38 17.28 6.09 -11.13
N ALA A 39 16.43 5.07 -11.20
CA ALA A 39 15.63 4.77 -12.38
C ALA A 39 14.52 5.81 -12.62
N ALA A 40 13.89 6.29 -11.55
CA ALA A 40 12.78 7.25 -11.59
C ALA A 40 13.21 8.67 -11.99
N TRP A 41 14.40 9.12 -11.54
CA TRP A 41 14.85 10.52 -11.66
C TRP A 41 16.19 10.66 -12.37
N ALA A 42 16.46 9.80 -13.35
CA ALA A 42 17.69 9.83 -14.13
C ALA A 42 17.99 11.26 -14.64
N GLY A 43 19.08 11.88 -14.15
CA GLY A 43 19.55 13.20 -14.58
C GLY A 43 19.10 14.42 -13.76
N GLY A 44 18.33 14.25 -12.67
CA GLY A 44 17.92 15.34 -11.76
C GLY A 44 18.81 15.51 -10.52
N GLU A 45 18.74 16.69 -9.88
CA GLU A 45 19.29 16.90 -8.55
C GLU A 45 18.55 15.97 -7.56
N ARG A 46 19.30 15.23 -6.75
CA ARG A 46 18.72 14.26 -5.83
C ARG A 46 18.42 14.98 -4.52
N VAL A 47 17.14 15.07 -4.14
CA VAL A 47 16.78 15.24 -2.72
C VAL A 47 17.53 14.18 -1.92
N ASP A 48 17.94 14.50 -0.69
CA ASP A 48 18.48 13.51 0.26
C ASP A 48 17.39 12.56 0.77
N ALA A 49 16.67 11.94 -0.17
CA ALA A 49 15.65 10.94 0.05
C ALA A 49 16.22 9.72 0.79
N ARG A 50 17.53 9.48 0.67
CA ARG A 50 18.23 8.40 1.37
C ARG A 50 18.37 8.69 2.85
N ALA A 51 18.73 9.92 3.26
CA ALA A 51 18.74 10.26 4.69
C ALA A 51 17.34 10.17 5.30
N HIS A 52 16.31 10.67 4.60
CA HIS A 52 14.93 10.54 5.06
C HIS A 52 14.52 9.08 5.26
N LEU A 53 14.87 8.19 4.33
CA LEU A 53 14.61 6.76 4.48
C LEU A 53 15.39 6.19 5.68
N ALA A 54 16.67 6.50 5.81
CA ALA A 54 17.52 5.99 6.88
C ALA A 54 16.96 6.35 8.26
N ASP A 55 16.55 7.60 8.46
CA ASP A 55 15.90 8.06 9.69
C ASP A 55 14.67 7.22 10.05
N MET A 56 13.87 6.85 9.05
CA MET A 56 12.68 6.01 9.26
C MET A 56 13.05 4.56 9.55
N LEU A 57 14.06 4.00 8.88
CA LEU A 57 14.37 2.58 9.00
C LEU A 57 15.19 2.25 10.25
N LEU A 58 16.15 3.09 10.63
CA LEU A 58 17.12 2.81 11.70
C LEU A 58 16.50 2.33 13.03
N PRO A 59 15.37 2.90 13.52
CA PRO A 59 14.77 2.47 14.79
C PRO A 59 14.39 0.99 14.87
N TRP A 60 14.13 0.32 13.74
CA TRP A 60 13.60 -1.05 13.73
C TRP A 60 14.26 -2.00 12.71
N ALA A 61 14.86 -1.47 11.65
CA ALA A 61 15.29 -2.24 10.49
C ALA A 61 16.76 -2.70 10.54
N HIS A 62 17.45 -2.52 11.68
CA HIS A 62 18.87 -2.88 11.84
C HIS A 62 19.12 -4.39 11.99
N ARG A 63 18.07 -5.20 12.14
CA ARG A 63 18.20 -6.65 12.30
C ARG A 63 18.37 -7.35 10.95
N PRO A 64 19.20 -8.42 10.90
CA PRO A 64 19.27 -9.32 9.75
C PRO A 64 17.88 -9.86 9.39
N ILE A 65 17.64 -10.02 8.09
CA ILE A 65 16.42 -10.63 7.56
C ILE A 65 16.46 -12.12 7.86
N GLU A 66 15.49 -12.58 8.63
CA GLU A 66 15.38 -13.98 9.02
C GLU A 66 14.78 -14.83 7.90
N THR A 67 15.08 -16.13 7.87
CA THR A 67 14.51 -17.03 6.86
C THR A 67 12.98 -17.10 6.95
N VAL A 68 12.46 -17.09 8.18
CA VAL A 68 11.04 -17.03 8.51
C VAL A 68 10.82 -15.82 9.43
N PRO A 69 9.87 -14.92 9.13
CA PRO A 69 9.63 -13.75 9.98
C PRO A 69 9.02 -14.17 11.33
N ARG A 70 9.58 -13.67 12.44
CA ARG A 70 8.99 -13.85 13.79
C ARG A 70 7.61 -13.20 13.93
N TYR A 71 7.40 -12.11 13.21
CA TYR A 71 6.13 -11.44 13.07
C TYR A 71 5.86 -11.30 11.57
N PRO A 72 4.92 -12.06 10.97
CA PRO A 72 4.60 -11.90 9.57
C PRO A 72 3.75 -10.64 9.43
N SER A 73 4.38 -9.57 8.95
CA SER A 73 3.71 -8.30 8.70
C SER A 73 2.64 -8.47 7.62
N PHE A 74 1.52 -7.77 7.79
CA PHE A 74 0.45 -7.79 6.79
C PHE A 74 0.75 -6.93 5.57
N VAL A 75 1.80 -6.09 5.61
CA VAL A 75 2.19 -5.24 4.49
C VAL A 75 2.44 -6.06 3.22
N SER A 76 3.02 -7.25 3.36
CA SER A 76 3.29 -8.18 2.26
C SER A 76 2.78 -9.59 2.56
N ALA A 77 2.36 -10.31 1.52
CA ALA A 77 1.83 -11.67 1.64
C ALA A 77 2.86 -12.70 2.15
N ASP A 78 4.16 -12.43 1.98
CA ASP A 78 5.24 -13.26 2.50
C ASP A 78 5.69 -12.86 3.92
N GLY A 79 4.98 -11.91 4.55
CA GLY A 79 5.29 -11.42 5.89
C GLY A 79 6.38 -10.35 5.95
N PHE A 80 6.94 -9.93 4.81
CA PHE A 80 7.93 -8.87 4.77
C PHE A 80 7.32 -7.51 5.14
N PRO A 81 7.95 -6.72 6.02
CA PRO A 81 7.31 -5.55 6.64
C PRO A 81 7.37 -4.28 5.79
N ALA A 82 7.61 -4.38 4.48
CA ALA A 82 7.68 -3.21 3.60
C ALA A 82 7.23 -3.48 2.16
N GLU A 83 6.76 -2.43 1.50
CA GLU A 83 6.35 -2.40 0.10
C GLU A 83 6.87 -1.10 -0.55
N LEU A 84 7.37 -1.19 -1.79
CA LEU A 84 7.80 -0.03 -2.56
C LEU A 84 6.71 0.36 -3.55
N SER A 85 6.58 1.63 -3.88
CA SER A 85 5.72 2.04 -5.00
C SER A 85 6.24 3.29 -5.69
N VAL A 86 5.85 3.48 -6.93
CA VAL A 86 6.07 4.71 -7.67
C VAL A 86 4.74 5.22 -8.18
N SER A 87 4.55 6.53 -8.21
CA SER A 87 3.38 7.10 -8.87
C SER A 87 3.70 8.30 -9.73
N TRP A 88 2.94 8.42 -10.81
CA TRP A 88 2.96 9.52 -11.75
C TRP A 88 1.70 10.33 -11.54
N ARG A 89 1.87 11.49 -10.90
CA ARG A 89 0.77 12.35 -10.49
C ARG A 89 1.00 13.76 -10.95
N LYS A 90 0.07 14.31 -11.73
CA LYS A 90 0.19 15.69 -12.25
C LYS A 90 1.56 15.99 -12.88
N GLY A 91 2.14 15.03 -13.60
CA GLY A 91 3.46 15.16 -14.22
C GLY A 91 4.66 14.94 -13.30
N VAL A 92 4.44 14.61 -12.02
CA VAL A 92 5.50 14.34 -11.04
C VAL A 92 5.61 12.84 -10.78
N THR A 93 6.84 12.32 -10.81
CA THR A 93 7.18 10.95 -10.39
C THR A 93 7.59 10.95 -8.92
N GLU A 94 6.73 10.41 -8.06
CA GLU A 94 7.03 10.17 -6.63
C GLU A 94 7.43 8.72 -6.39
N VAL A 95 8.52 8.52 -5.66
CA VAL A 95 8.93 7.22 -5.10
C VAL A 95 8.43 7.13 -3.67
N ARG A 96 7.89 5.96 -3.29
CA ARG A 96 7.30 5.73 -1.97
C ARG A 96 7.70 4.39 -1.39
N ILE A 97 7.69 4.33 -0.07
CA ILE A 97 7.78 3.11 0.72
C ILE A 97 6.64 3.11 1.74
N LEU A 98 5.99 1.97 1.94
CA LEU A 98 5.09 1.67 3.04
C LEU A 98 5.76 0.61 3.90
N PHE A 99 5.71 0.72 5.23
CA PHE A 99 6.28 -0.28 6.11
C PHE A 99 5.62 -0.34 7.50
N GLU A 100 5.77 -1.49 8.16
CA GLU A 100 5.35 -1.74 9.53
C GLU A 100 6.58 -1.81 10.44
N PRO A 101 6.71 -0.91 11.44
CA PRO A 101 7.83 -0.98 12.37
C PRO A 101 7.72 -2.20 13.28
N VAL A 102 8.44 -3.29 12.96
CA VAL A 102 8.32 -4.58 13.68
C VAL A 102 9.16 -4.66 14.98
N GLY A 103 10.07 -3.71 15.22
CA GLY A 103 10.86 -3.64 16.45
C GLY A 103 11.70 -4.90 16.75
N THR A 104 12.11 -5.04 18.02
CA THR A 104 12.88 -6.21 18.49
C THR A 104 11.98 -7.32 19.05
N ASP A 105 10.88 -6.93 19.69
CA ASP A 105 9.88 -7.83 20.26
C ASP A 105 8.79 -8.12 19.22
N PRO A 106 8.61 -9.39 18.79
CA PRO A 106 7.64 -9.76 17.78
C PRO A 106 6.19 -9.81 18.30
N ALA A 107 5.94 -9.51 19.58
CA ALA A 107 4.60 -9.42 20.13
C ALA A 107 3.78 -8.34 19.38
N VAL A 108 2.54 -8.66 19.02
CA VAL A 108 1.66 -7.78 18.23
C VAL A 108 1.51 -6.40 18.88
N ARG A 109 1.40 -6.35 20.20
CA ARG A 109 1.36 -5.11 20.98
C ARG A 109 2.64 -4.30 20.86
N ALA A 110 3.81 -4.95 20.93
CA ALA A 110 5.09 -4.27 20.77
C ALA A 110 5.27 -3.69 19.36
N VAL A 111 4.79 -4.39 18.32
CA VAL A 111 4.75 -3.88 16.93
C VAL A 111 3.84 -2.64 16.83
N GLN A 112 2.64 -2.68 17.42
CA GLN A 112 1.74 -1.52 17.48
C GLN A 112 2.44 -0.32 18.16
N ASP A 113 3.07 -0.55 19.32
CA ASP A 113 3.74 0.51 20.07
C ASP A 113 4.97 1.08 19.35
N ALA A 114 5.72 0.24 18.62
CA ALA A 114 6.80 0.69 17.74
C ALA A 114 6.28 1.61 16.62
N GLY A 115 5.16 1.26 15.98
CA GLY A 115 4.47 2.12 15.01
C GLY A 115 4.08 3.48 15.60
N ARG A 116 3.45 3.48 16.79
CA ARG A 116 3.05 4.70 17.51
C ARG A 116 4.24 5.60 17.86
N ALA A 117 5.29 5.02 18.42
CA ALA A 117 6.51 5.74 18.78
C ALA A 117 7.15 6.41 17.56
N MET A 118 7.12 5.71 16.43
CA MET A 118 7.67 6.22 15.18
C MET A 118 6.86 7.37 14.58
N VAL A 119 5.52 7.32 14.68
CA VAL A 119 4.68 8.49 14.30
C VAL A 119 4.98 9.68 15.21
N ARG A 120 5.17 9.48 16.52
CA ARG A 120 5.54 10.56 17.44
C ARG A 120 6.93 11.15 17.12
N ALA A 121 7.90 10.32 16.74
CA ALA A 121 9.24 10.79 16.36
C ALA A 121 9.23 11.74 15.14
N LEU A 122 8.25 11.59 14.25
CA LEU A 122 8.10 12.48 13.08
C LEU A 122 7.75 13.93 13.43
N THR A 123 7.29 14.22 14.66
CA THR A 123 6.98 15.60 15.10
C THR A 123 8.18 16.53 15.10
N ALA A 124 9.40 15.98 15.17
CA ALA A 124 10.63 16.74 15.11
C ALA A 124 10.99 17.22 13.68
N ARG A 125 10.22 16.83 12.66
CA ARG A 125 10.50 17.16 11.25
C ARG A 125 9.71 18.38 10.81
N ASP A 126 10.37 19.25 10.06
CA ASP A 126 9.75 20.43 9.48
C ASP A 126 8.59 20.06 8.54
N GLY A 127 7.50 20.82 8.63
CA GLY A 127 6.32 20.63 7.79
C GLY A 127 5.45 19.43 8.16
N VAL A 128 5.85 18.59 9.13
CA VAL A 128 5.06 17.46 9.60
C VAL A 128 4.09 17.90 10.70
N SER A 129 2.85 17.41 10.63
CA SER A 129 1.87 17.58 11.69
C SER A 129 1.13 16.27 11.93
N ILE A 130 1.15 15.80 13.19
CA ILE A 130 0.47 14.58 13.60
C ILE A 130 -0.86 14.82 14.30
N ARG A 131 -1.35 16.07 14.37
CA ARG A 131 -2.59 16.41 15.13
C ARG A 131 -3.79 15.56 14.73
N GLY A 132 -3.93 15.27 13.43
CA GLY A 132 -4.99 14.39 12.94
C GLY A 132 -4.87 12.95 13.46
N TYR A 133 -3.65 12.44 13.57
CA TYR A 133 -3.39 11.13 14.18
C TYR A 133 -3.67 11.15 15.69
N GLU A 134 -3.17 12.15 16.42
CA GLU A 134 -3.41 12.30 17.87
C GLU A 134 -4.90 12.35 18.21
N ALA A 135 -5.71 12.97 17.36
CA ALA A 135 -7.16 13.07 17.57
C ALA A 135 -7.89 11.71 17.50
N VAL A 136 -7.32 10.71 16.82
CA VAL A 136 -8.00 9.43 16.55
C VAL A 136 -7.24 8.21 17.04
N GLU A 137 -6.02 8.36 17.56
CA GLU A 137 -5.14 7.25 17.92
C GLU A 137 -5.81 6.22 18.84
N ASP A 138 -6.52 6.67 19.88
CA ASP A 138 -7.23 5.81 20.83
C ASP A 138 -8.30 4.92 20.17
N LEU A 139 -8.83 5.31 19.01
CA LEU A 139 -9.79 4.50 18.25
C LEU A 139 -9.11 3.36 17.49
N PHE A 140 -7.82 3.51 17.17
CA PHE A 140 -7.04 2.62 16.31
C PHE A 140 -5.89 1.91 17.04
N THR A 141 -5.91 1.91 18.37
CA THR A 141 -4.99 1.14 19.21
C THR A 141 -5.78 0.28 20.20
N SER A 142 -5.29 -0.94 20.47
CA SER A 142 -5.84 -1.84 21.48
C SER A 142 -4.76 -2.28 22.46
N ASP A 143 -5.15 -2.61 23.69
CA ASP A 143 -4.25 -3.27 24.63
C ASP A 143 -3.97 -4.73 24.24
N ASP A 144 -4.92 -5.35 23.53
CA ASP A 144 -4.86 -6.71 22.99
C ASP A 144 -5.18 -6.66 21.48
N PRO A 145 -4.23 -6.21 20.63
CA PRO A 145 -4.47 -6.08 19.20
C PRO A 145 -4.54 -7.45 18.51
N PRO A 146 -5.36 -7.60 17.45
CA PRO A 146 -5.49 -8.86 16.73
C PRO A 146 -4.16 -9.28 16.10
N ALA A 147 -3.89 -10.58 16.13
CA ALA A 147 -2.71 -11.17 15.52
C ALA A 147 -2.55 -10.73 14.06
N HIS A 148 -1.30 -10.43 13.66
CA HIS A 148 -0.91 -10.11 12.29
C HIS A 148 -1.61 -8.90 11.65
N ARG A 149 -2.21 -7.99 12.45
CA ARG A 149 -2.73 -6.70 11.94
C ARG A 149 -2.60 -5.60 13.00
N SER A 150 -1.39 -5.44 13.53
CA SER A 150 -1.11 -4.64 14.74
C SER A 150 -1.58 -3.19 14.68
N GLY A 151 -1.62 -2.60 13.48
CA GLY A 151 -2.53 -1.48 13.20
C GLY A 151 -1.92 -0.10 13.08
N VAL A 152 -0.60 0.07 13.03
CA VAL A 152 0.05 1.35 12.71
C VAL A 152 1.21 1.16 11.74
N TRP A 153 0.99 1.47 10.46
CA TRP A 153 2.05 1.51 9.44
C TRP A 153 2.38 2.94 9.07
N LEU A 154 3.57 3.14 8.51
CA LEU A 154 4.00 4.44 8.01
C LEU A 154 4.36 4.36 6.53
N SER A 155 4.17 5.46 5.82
CA SER A 155 4.69 5.64 4.48
C SER A 155 5.48 6.92 4.36
N LEU A 156 6.57 6.84 3.60
CA LEU A 156 7.36 7.97 3.11
C LEU A 156 7.16 8.06 1.60
N ALA A 157 6.94 9.27 1.11
CA ALA A 157 6.92 9.59 -0.30
C ALA A 157 7.88 10.76 -0.59
N CYS A 158 8.71 10.61 -1.61
CA CYS A 158 9.68 11.61 -2.05
C CYS A 158 9.49 11.90 -3.55
N GLY A 159 9.71 13.16 -3.94
CA GLY A 159 9.89 13.58 -5.32
C GLY A 159 11.19 14.38 -5.46
N PRO A 160 11.68 14.64 -6.68
CA PRO A 160 12.95 15.32 -6.90
C PRO A 160 12.95 16.79 -6.44
N ASP A 161 11.79 17.44 -6.40
CA ASP A 161 11.64 18.84 -6.00
C ASP A 161 10.54 19.03 -4.95
N LEU A 162 10.13 17.94 -4.28
CA LEU A 162 9.05 17.96 -3.29
C LEU A 162 9.60 17.62 -1.91
N PRO A 163 9.17 18.33 -0.85
CA PRO A 163 9.49 17.91 0.50
C PRO A 163 8.94 16.49 0.76
N PRO A 164 9.58 15.69 1.63
CA PRO A 164 9.08 14.36 1.95
C PRO A 164 7.67 14.45 2.54
N HIS A 165 6.79 13.58 2.04
CA HIS A 165 5.44 13.44 2.56
C HIS A 165 5.31 12.16 3.37
N PHE A 166 4.73 12.28 4.56
CA PHE A 166 4.53 11.16 5.46
C PHE A 166 3.05 10.83 5.62
N LYS A 167 2.76 9.54 5.79
CA LYS A 167 1.42 9.04 6.09
C LYS A 167 1.47 8.00 7.18
N VAL A 168 0.38 7.91 7.95
CA VAL A 168 0.11 6.78 8.83
C VAL A 168 -1.06 5.98 8.28
N TYR A 169 -1.01 4.65 8.38
CA TYR A 169 -2.09 3.74 8.05
C TYR A 169 -2.54 3.00 9.30
N LEU A 170 -3.85 2.93 9.50
CA LEU A 170 -4.51 2.52 10.72
C LEU A 170 -5.47 1.36 10.42
N ASN A 171 -5.54 0.39 11.34
CA ASN A 171 -6.41 -0.78 11.22
C ASN A 171 -7.79 -0.53 11.86
N PRO A 172 -8.89 -0.43 11.09
CA PRO A 172 -10.25 -0.26 11.62
C PRO A 172 -10.73 -1.42 12.53
N TYR A 173 -10.10 -2.59 12.41
CA TYR A 173 -10.47 -3.83 13.07
C TYR A 173 -9.64 -4.10 14.33
N VAL A 174 -8.84 -3.12 14.80
CA VAL A 174 -7.97 -3.29 15.98
C VAL A 174 -8.75 -3.69 17.24
N ASN A 175 -10.04 -3.31 17.30
CA ASN A 175 -10.96 -3.61 18.40
C ASN A 175 -11.93 -4.77 18.07
N GLY A 176 -11.58 -5.60 17.08
CA GLY A 176 -12.38 -6.72 16.61
C GLY A 176 -13.32 -6.37 15.44
N ALA A 177 -13.80 -7.41 14.77
CA ALA A 177 -14.76 -7.32 13.69
C ALA A 177 -16.15 -6.81 14.15
N GLY A 178 -16.87 -6.15 13.25
CA GLY A 178 -18.18 -5.55 13.51
C GLY A 178 -18.11 -4.14 14.09
N ARG A 179 -16.92 -3.66 14.46
CA ARG A 179 -16.71 -2.31 15.02
C ARG A 179 -16.13 -1.32 14.02
N GLU A 180 -15.60 -1.79 12.89
CA GLU A 180 -14.84 -0.99 11.93
C GLU A 180 -15.59 0.26 11.46
N TRP A 181 -16.89 0.16 11.17
CA TRP A 181 -17.70 1.28 10.70
C TRP A 181 -17.92 2.34 11.79
N ALA A 182 -18.15 1.91 13.03
CA ALA A 182 -18.28 2.81 14.17
C ALA A 182 -16.95 3.52 14.46
N THR A 183 -15.84 2.77 14.44
CA THR A 183 -14.47 3.29 14.58
C THR A 183 -14.17 4.36 13.54
N VAL A 184 -14.38 4.06 12.26
CA VAL A 184 -14.12 5.01 11.16
C VAL A 184 -15.05 6.22 11.23
N THR A 185 -16.34 6.02 11.52
CA THR A 185 -17.29 7.13 11.64
C THR A 185 -16.88 8.08 12.76
N ARG A 186 -16.52 7.54 13.94
CA ARG A 186 -16.04 8.35 15.05
C ARG A 186 -14.73 9.06 14.72
N ALA A 187 -13.84 8.43 13.99
CA ALA A 187 -12.60 9.06 13.52
C ALA A 187 -12.91 10.24 12.58
N MET A 188 -13.81 10.05 11.61
CA MET A 188 -14.22 11.12 10.69
C MET A 188 -14.90 12.28 11.42
N GLU A 189 -15.68 12.03 12.47
CA GLU A 189 -16.21 13.09 13.35
C GLU A 189 -15.11 13.90 14.02
N ARG A 190 -14.13 13.23 14.65
CA ARG A 190 -13.03 13.91 15.36
C ARG A 190 -12.11 14.69 14.41
N LEU A 191 -12.03 14.27 13.16
CA LEU A 191 -11.30 14.97 12.10
C LEU A 191 -12.11 16.11 11.46
N GLY A 192 -13.36 16.34 11.87
CA GLY A 192 -14.24 17.37 11.30
C GLY A 192 -14.75 17.03 9.88
N LEU A 193 -14.78 15.74 9.53
CA LEU A 193 -15.15 15.21 8.21
C LEU A 193 -16.48 14.46 8.22
N ALA A 194 -17.28 14.58 9.29
CA ALA A 194 -18.54 13.85 9.44
C ALA A 194 -19.53 14.11 8.29
N ALA A 195 -19.70 15.36 7.88
CA ALA A 195 -20.63 15.73 6.81
C ALA A 195 -20.24 15.08 5.47
N ALA A 196 -18.96 15.12 5.11
CA ALA A 196 -18.44 14.51 3.90
C ALA A 196 -18.52 12.97 3.93
N TRP A 197 -18.45 12.37 5.12
CA TRP A 197 -18.52 10.93 5.33
C TRP A 197 -19.95 10.37 5.35
N ALA A 198 -20.94 11.17 5.76
CA ALA A 198 -22.32 10.75 5.97
C ALA A 198 -22.97 10.01 4.77
N PRO A 199 -22.77 10.43 3.50
CA PRO A 199 -23.32 9.69 2.35
C PRO A 199 -22.79 8.25 2.25
N VAL A 200 -21.53 8.02 2.61
CA VAL A 200 -20.92 6.68 2.57
C VAL A 200 -21.48 5.80 3.69
N VAL A 201 -21.71 6.38 4.89
CA VAL A 201 -22.36 5.69 6.01
C VAL A 201 -23.79 5.28 5.64
N ALA A 202 -24.54 6.18 5.00
CA ALA A 202 -25.91 5.89 4.57
C ALA A 202 -25.98 4.73 3.56
N ALA A 203 -24.92 4.50 2.79
CA ALA A 203 -24.81 3.41 1.83
C ALA A 203 -24.16 2.13 2.38
N ARG A 204 -23.83 2.07 3.68
CA ARG A 204 -23.10 0.95 4.30
C ARG A 204 -23.67 -0.41 3.92
N ASP A 205 -24.96 -0.62 4.14
CA ASP A 205 -25.59 -1.93 3.97
C ASP A 205 -25.63 -2.32 2.48
N ALA A 206 -25.84 -1.34 1.59
CA ALA A 206 -25.77 -1.55 0.15
C ALA A 206 -24.35 -1.89 -0.33
N LEU A 207 -23.31 -1.28 0.26
CA LEU A 207 -21.91 -1.63 -0.02
C LEU A 207 -21.58 -3.03 0.49
N ALA A 208 -21.99 -3.37 1.72
CA ALA A 208 -21.79 -4.70 2.30
C ALA A 208 -22.46 -5.80 1.47
N ALA A 209 -23.67 -5.56 0.96
CA ALA A 209 -24.39 -6.48 0.08
C ALA A 209 -23.65 -6.82 -1.23
N THR A 210 -22.71 -5.96 -1.66
CA THR A 210 -21.85 -6.24 -2.82
C THR A 210 -20.55 -6.97 -2.45
N GLY A 211 -20.32 -7.27 -1.18
CA GLY A 211 -19.03 -7.77 -0.70
C GLY A 211 -17.94 -6.69 -0.64
N THR A 212 -18.33 -5.40 -0.58
CA THR A 212 -17.41 -4.28 -0.33
C THR A 212 -17.31 -4.02 1.17
N GLY A 213 -16.11 -4.09 1.74
CA GLY A 213 -15.86 -3.87 3.17
C GLY A 213 -14.70 -2.91 3.43
N LEU A 214 -14.66 -2.32 4.63
CA LEU A 214 -13.54 -1.47 5.04
C LEU A 214 -12.24 -2.28 5.11
N ASP A 215 -11.12 -1.63 4.82
CA ASP A 215 -9.79 -2.24 4.89
C ASP A 215 -8.88 -1.42 5.80
N TYR A 216 -8.51 -0.20 5.40
CA TYR A 216 -7.59 0.67 6.14
C TYR A 216 -8.06 2.12 6.18
N VAL A 217 -7.58 2.86 7.18
CA VAL A 217 -7.63 4.32 7.19
C VAL A 217 -6.20 4.84 7.03
N ALA A 218 -5.97 5.82 6.17
CA ALA A 218 -4.70 6.52 6.11
C ALA A 218 -4.87 8.01 6.36
N LEU A 219 -3.94 8.61 7.10
CA LEU A 219 -3.88 10.05 7.34
C LEU A 219 -2.59 10.60 6.76
N ASP A 220 -2.68 11.68 5.98
CA ASP A 220 -1.51 12.49 5.63
C ASP A 220 -1.03 13.20 6.91
N LEU A 221 0.25 13.06 7.27
CA LEU A 221 0.85 13.71 8.45
C LEU A 221 1.24 15.15 8.13
N ALA A 222 0.25 15.95 7.76
CA ALA A 222 0.38 17.34 7.35
C ALA A 222 -0.67 18.21 8.05
N ALA A 223 -0.48 19.53 8.00
CA ALA A 223 -1.43 20.50 8.53
C ALA A 223 -2.34 21.09 7.44
N GLY A 224 -3.49 21.63 7.87
CA GLY A 224 -4.35 22.48 7.05
C GLY A 224 -5.02 21.77 5.87
N ALA A 225 -5.28 22.51 4.79
CA ALA A 225 -6.05 22.05 3.63
C ALA A 225 -5.40 20.88 2.85
N HIS A 226 -4.11 20.64 3.07
CA HIS A 226 -3.39 19.54 2.43
C HIS A 226 -3.62 18.19 3.14
N ALA A 227 -3.98 18.20 4.42
CA ALA A 227 -4.25 17.01 5.20
C ALA A 227 -5.48 16.27 4.65
N ARG A 228 -5.33 14.96 4.45
CA ARG A 228 -6.40 14.06 4.04
C ARG A 228 -6.58 12.93 5.03
N ALA A 229 -7.84 12.54 5.21
CA ALA A 229 -8.18 11.19 5.61
C ALA A 229 -8.53 10.37 4.37
N LYS A 230 -7.97 9.18 4.22
CA LYS A 230 -8.27 8.26 3.14
C LYS A 230 -8.79 6.95 3.68
N ILE A 231 -9.99 6.56 3.23
CA ILE A 231 -10.67 5.34 3.67
C ILE A 231 -10.58 4.32 2.54
N TYR A 232 -9.99 3.18 2.83
CA TYR A 232 -9.79 2.09 1.88
C TYR A 232 -10.85 1.02 2.08
N PHE A 233 -11.33 0.50 0.97
CA PHE A 233 -12.32 -0.57 0.90
C PHE A 233 -11.80 -1.67 0.00
N ARG A 234 -12.16 -2.91 0.33
CA ARG A 234 -11.82 -4.11 -0.41
C ARG A 234 -13.07 -4.71 -1.02
N HIS A 235 -12.98 -5.14 -2.28
CA HIS A 235 -14.10 -5.67 -3.06
C HIS A 235 -13.95 -7.18 -3.24
N ARG A 236 -14.64 -7.98 -2.44
CA ARG A 236 -14.47 -9.46 -2.45
C ARG A 236 -15.29 -10.18 -3.50
N ALA A 237 -16.48 -9.68 -3.81
CA ALA A 237 -17.41 -10.32 -4.75
C ALA A 237 -18.11 -9.29 -5.66
N ALA A 238 -17.66 -8.04 -5.62
CA ALA A 238 -18.41 -6.91 -6.15
C ALA A 238 -18.16 -6.64 -7.63
N GLY A 239 -17.07 -7.20 -8.17
CA GLY A 239 -16.58 -6.87 -9.52
C GLY A 239 -16.38 -5.36 -9.74
N LEU A 240 -16.44 -4.94 -10.99
CA LEU A 240 -16.45 -3.51 -11.36
C LEU A 240 -17.68 -2.77 -10.82
N ALA A 241 -18.82 -3.43 -10.68
CA ALA A 241 -20.04 -2.81 -10.19
C ALA A 241 -19.88 -2.24 -8.76
N GLY A 242 -19.19 -2.96 -7.87
CA GLY A 242 -18.86 -2.45 -6.54
C GLY A 242 -17.87 -1.31 -6.55
N ILE A 243 -16.86 -1.39 -7.44
CA ILE A 243 -15.88 -0.31 -7.64
C ILE A 243 -16.59 0.96 -8.12
N HIS A 244 -17.48 0.87 -9.11
CA HIS A 244 -18.25 2.00 -9.62
C HIS A 244 -19.18 2.58 -8.56
N ARG A 245 -19.90 1.73 -7.81
CA ARG A 245 -20.79 2.19 -6.73
C ARG A 245 -20.04 2.99 -5.67
N LEU A 246 -18.86 2.54 -5.27
CA LEU A 246 -18.05 3.24 -4.28
C LEU A 246 -17.32 4.46 -4.87
N GLY A 247 -16.81 4.34 -6.09
CA GLY A 247 -16.14 5.42 -6.81
C GLY A 247 -17.05 6.63 -7.03
N ALA A 248 -18.34 6.41 -7.27
CA ALA A 248 -19.35 7.47 -7.47
C ALA A 248 -19.52 8.43 -6.29
N PHE A 249 -18.99 8.12 -5.09
CA PHE A 249 -18.93 9.09 -3.98
C PHE A 249 -17.89 10.18 -4.18
N ALA A 250 -16.91 9.97 -5.06
CA ALA A 250 -15.87 10.93 -5.33
C ALA A 250 -16.22 11.82 -6.53
N ARG A 251 -15.93 13.11 -6.41
CA ARG A 251 -16.22 14.11 -7.45
C ARG A 251 -15.58 13.77 -8.81
N SER A 252 -14.32 13.35 -8.81
CA SER A 252 -13.53 13.19 -10.04
C SER A 252 -13.59 11.78 -10.65
N TYR A 253 -14.55 10.96 -10.22
CA TYR A 253 -14.65 9.58 -10.65
C TYR A 253 -15.27 9.45 -12.04
N ASP A 254 -14.64 8.63 -12.88
CA ASP A 254 -15.08 8.32 -14.24
C ASP A 254 -15.12 6.80 -14.37
N ALA A 255 -16.33 6.26 -14.52
CA ALA A 255 -16.58 4.83 -14.55
C ALA A 255 -16.08 4.19 -15.85
N GLU A 256 -16.24 4.87 -16.98
CA GLU A 256 -15.83 4.34 -18.30
C GLU A 256 -14.32 4.22 -18.37
N ARG A 257 -13.58 5.26 -17.98
CA ARG A 257 -12.11 5.20 -17.94
C ARG A 257 -11.56 4.15 -16.98
N VAL A 258 -12.26 3.90 -15.87
CA VAL A 258 -11.90 2.82 -14.92
C VAL A 258 -12.15 1.45 -15.54
N ALA A 259 -13.26 1.28 -16.26
CA ALA A 259 -13.55 0.03 -16.97
C ALA A 259 -12.51 -0.23 -18.07
N ASP A 260 -12.13 0.81 -18.82
CA ASP A 260 -11.05 0.73 -19.80
C ASP A 260 -9.73 0.34 -19.12
N ALA A 261 -9.41 0.92 -17.96
CA ALA A 261 -8.18 0.58 -17.24
C ALA A 261 -8.18 -0.87 -16.73
N ALA A 262 -9.34 -1.37 -16.31
CA ALA A 262 -9.51 -2.77 -15.97
C ALA A 262 -9.33 -3.68 -17.19
N ALA A 263 -9.83 -3.28 -18.37
CA ALA A 263 -9.66 -4.04 -19.61
C ALA A 263 -8.19 -4.15 -20.05
N ASP A 264 -7.39 -3.10 -19.88
CA ASP A 264 -5.94 -3.15 -20.17
C ASP A 264 -5.20 -4.13 -19.26
N LEU A 265 -5.59 -4.18 -17.98
CA LEU A 265 -4.93 -5.01 -16.96
C LEU A 265 -5.45 -6.46 -16.94
N TYR A 266 -6.71 -6.67 -17.33
CA TYR A 266 -7.41 -7.95 -17.31
C TYR A 266 -8.14 -8.25 -18.64
N PRO A 267 -7.45 -8.26 -19.79
CA PRO A 267 -8.09 -8.47 -21.10
C PRO A 267 -8.79 -9.82 -21.24
N ASP A 268 -8.34 -10.83 -20.48
CA ASP A 268 -8.91 -12.18 -20.46
C ASP A 268 -9.95 -12.37 -19.33
N GLY A 269 -10.10 -11.37 -18.46
CA GLY A 269 -11.18 -11.32 -17.48
C GLY A 269 -12.46 -10.96 -18.20
N GLY A 270 -13.55 -11.68 -17.94
CA GLY A 270 -14.87 -11.28 -18.43
C GLY A 270 -15.30 -9.92 -17.84
N PRO A 271 -16.61 -9.59 -17.87
CA PRO A 271 -17.12 -8.37 -17.22
C PRO A 271 -16.81 -8.29 -15.71
N ASP A 272 -16.38 -9.40 -15.11
CA ASP A 272 -15.92 -9.48 -13.74
C ASP A 272 -14.40 -9.30 -13.64
N THR A 273 -13.95 -8.39 -12.76
CA THR A 273 -12.54 -8.35 -12.35
C THR A 273 -12.13 -9.71 -11.80
N PRO A 274 -10.85 -10.12 -11.94
CA PRO A 274 -10.38 -11.36 -11.33
C PRO A 274 -10.77 -11.44 -9.85
N ASP A 275 -11.03 -12.65 -9.36
CA ASP A 275 -11.28 -12.92 -7.93
C ASP A 275 -9.96 -12.77 -7.15
N ASN A 276 -9.47 -11.53 -7.09
CA ASN A 276 -8.23 -11.12 -6.45
C ASN A 276 -8.40 -9.83 -5.65
N GLU A 277 -9.63 -9.58 -5.19
CA GLU A 277 -9.99 -8.54 -4.22
C GLU A 277 -9.36 -7.14 -4.49
N PRO A 278 -9.75 -6.45 -5.57
CA PRO A 278 -9.32 -5.07 -5.79
C PRO A 278 -9.77 -4.15 -4.66
N MET A 279 -9.16 -2.97 -4.55
CA MET A 279 -9.50 -2.00 -3.51
C MET A 279 -9.89 -0.65 -4.11
N THR A 280 -10.69 0.12 -3.39
CA THR A 280 -10.95 1.53 -3.68
C THR A 280 -10.64 2.36 -2.45
N GLY A 281 -9.90 3.46 -2.63
CA GLY A 281 -9.61 4.42 -1.56
C GLY A 281 -10.26 5.76 -1.83
N LEU A 282 -11.16 6.19 -0.94
CA LEU A 282 -11.81 7.50 -0.96
C LEU A 282 -11.04 8.51 -0.12
N ALA A 283 -10.69 9.67 -0.68
CA ALA A 283 -9.98 10.73 0.02
C ALA A 283 -10.91 11.88 0.43
N PHE A 284 -10.83 12.29 1.69
CA PHE A 284 -11.63 13.36 2.30
C PHE A 284 -10.72 14.49 2.77
N ARG A 285 -11.23 15.72 2.65
CA ARG A 285 -10.53 16.95 3.04
C ARG A 285 -11.50 17.90 3.74
N ALA A 286 -10.99 18.71 4.64
CA ALA A 286 -11.76 19.78 5.26
C ALA A 286 -12.25 20.77 4.18
N GLY A 287 -13.48 21.27 4.34
CA GLY A 287 -14.10 22.23 3.42
C GLY A 287 -14.63 21.63 2.12
N ARG A 288 -14.81 20.31 2.05
CA ARG A 288 -15.46 19.61 0.93
C ARG A 288 -16.68 18.84 1.42
N ASP A 289 -17.74 18.80 0.62
CA ASP A 289 -19.03 18.17 0.97
C ASP A 289 -19.09 16.67 0.62
N GLY A 290 -17.93 16.03 0.40
CA GLY A 290 -17.84 14.62 0.01
C GLY A 290 -16.40 14.18 -0.23
N ALA A 291 -16.23 12.98 -0.80
CA ALA A 291 -14.92 12.51 -1.21
C ALA A 291 -14.40 13.35 -2.40
N ASP A 292 -13.16 13.81 -2.29
CA ASP A 292 -12.50 14.62 -3.31
C ASP A 292 -12.01 13.73 -4.47
N GLU A 293 -11.51 12.54 -4.14
CA GLU A 293 -10.81 11.65 -5.05
C GLU A 293 -11.15 10.18 -4.73
N ALA A 294 -11.28 9.35 -5.76
CA ALA A 294 -11.29 7.90 -5.66
C ALA A 294 -10.07 7.32 -6.38
N ASN A 295 -9.31 6.47 -5.68
CA ASN A 295 -8.25 5.66 -6.27
C ASN A 295 -8.71 4.21 -6.31
N VAL A 296 -8.77 3.61 -7.49
CA VAL A 296 -8.95 2.16 -7.66
C VAL A 296 -7.58 1.51 -7.62
N TYR A 297 -7.45 0.36 -6.96
CA TYR A 297 -6.24 -0.43 -6.84
C TYR A 297 -6.51 -1.81 -7.43
N PHE A 298 -6.04 -2.01 -8.65
CA PHE A 298 -6.12 -3.27 -9.36
C PHE A 298 -5.01 -4.20 -8.86
N ARG A 299 -5.35 -5.42 -8.43
CA ARG A 299 -4.36 -6.42 -8.03
C ARG A 299 -3.89 -7.22 -9.24
N LEU A 300 -2.60 -7.50 -9.33
CA LEU A 300 -2.02 -8.27 -10.44
C LEU A 300 -1.73 -9.74 -10.09
N PRO A 301 -1.31 -10.11 -8.86
CA PRO A 301 -1.07 -11.51 -8.53
C PRO A 301 -2.30 -12.38 -8.79
N GLY A 302 -2.08 -13.53 -9.41
CA GLY A 302 -3.13 -14.47 -9.82
C GLY A 302 -3.84 -14.11 -11.13
N ALA A 303 -3.74 -12.86 -11.61
CA ALA A 303 -4.33 -12.42 -12.88
C ALA A 303 -3.34 -12.42 -14.06
N VAL A 304 -2.03 -12.51 -13.78
CA VAL A 304 -0.95 -12.59 -14.76
C VAL A 304 0.00 -13.73 -14.42
N PRO A 305 0.51 -14.49 -15.42
CA PRO A 305 1.38 -15.63 -15.20
C PRO A 305 2.85 -15.25 -14.98
N SER A 306 3.23 -13.99 -15.25
CA SER A 306 4.58 -13.46 -15.04
C SER A 306 4.58 -11.95 -14.85
N ASP A 307 5.60 -11.45 -14.16
CA ASP A 307 5.85 -10.01 -14.01
C ASP A 307 6.15 -9.35 -15.37
N ALA A 308 6.67 -10.08 -16.36
CA ALA A 308 6.85 -9.57 -17.71
C ALA A 308 5.51 -9.27 -18.41
N LEU A 309 4.49 -10.13 -18.24
CA LEU A 309 3.15 -9.82 -18.76
C LEU A 309 2.51 -8.67 -17.97
N ALA A 310 2.68 -8.65 -16.64
CA ALA A 310 2.24 -7.54 -15.80
C ALA A 310 2.78 -6.21 -16.34
N ALA A 311 4.09 -6.17 -16.62
CA ALA A 311 4.75 -4.97 -17.10
C ALA A 311 4.29 -4.50 -18.48
N ARG A 312 4.00 -5.44 -19.39
CA ARG A 312 3.40 -5.09 -20.69
C ARG A 312 2.02 -4.46 -20.52
N ARG A 313 1.15 -5.05 -19.68
CA ARG A 313 -0.20 -4.53 -19.44
C ARG A 313 -0.18 -3.15 -18.76
N ILE A 314 0.71 -2.95 -17.79
CA ILE A 314 0.93 -1.63 -17.18
C ILE A 314 1.42 -0.61 -18.21
N THR A 315 2.34 -1.01 -19.10
CA THR A 315 2.84 -0.15 -20.18
C THR A 315 1.71 0.30 -21.09
N THR A 316 0.83 -0.61 -21.53
CA THR A 316 -0.36 -0.27 -22.33
C THR A 316 -1.24 0.77 -21.64
N LEU A 317 -1.54 0.57 -20.35
CA LEU A 317 -2.33 1.52 -19.57
C LEU A 317 -1.65 2.89 -19.48
N MET A 318 -0.33 2.92 -19.24
CA MET A 318 0.42 4.17 -19.16
C MET A 318 0.46 4.91 -20.49
N ASP A 319 0.67 4.22 -21.61
CA ASP A 319 0.69 4.81 -22.94
C ASP A 319 -0.68 5.44 -23.27
N ARG A 320 -1.77 4.76 -22.92
CA ARG A 320 -3.14 5.27 -23.11
C ARG A 320 -3.40 6.55 -22.30
N GLU A 321 -2.89 6.61 -21.07
CA GLU A 321 -3.06 7.77 -20.19
C GLU A 321 -1.99 8.85 -20.41
N GLY A 322 -1.01 8.64 -21.30
CA GLY A 322 0.11 9.56 -21.51
C GLY A 322 1.06 9.67 -20.31
N ALA A 323 1.12 8.63 -19.46
CA ALA A 323 2.11 8.52 -18.39
C ALA A 323 3.46 8.02 -18.95
N PRO A 324 4.60 8.32 -18.31
CA PRO A 324 5.92 8.01 -18.86
C PRO A 324 6.27 6.52 -18.70
N ALA A 325 5.78 5.70 -19.63
CA ALA A 325 5.93 4.24 -19.60
C ALA A 325 7.39 3.78 -19.71
N ASP A 326 8.26 4.56 -20.35
CA ASP A 326 9.70 4.30 -20.40
C ASP A 326 10.36 4.43 -19.03
N VAL A 327 9.97 5.42 -18.23
CA VAL A 327 10.43 5.62 -16.84
C VAL A 327 9.97 4.44 -15.99
N TYR A 328 8.70 4.05 -16.13
CA TYR A 328 8.17 2.86 -15.47
C TYR A 328 8.96 1.59 -15.80
N ARG A 329 9.23 1.31 -17.08
CA ARG A 329 9.98 0.09 -17.46
C ARG A 329 11.37 0.05 -16.84
N ARG A 330 12.10 1.18 -16.85
CA ARG A 330 13.39 1.27 -16.15
C ARG A 330 13.29 0.97 -14.65
N ILE A 331 12.23 1.47 -14.01
CA ILE A 331 11.95 1.20 -12.60
C ILE A 331 11.69 -0.29 -12.38
N ALA A 332 10.81 -0.89 -13.17
CA ALA A 332 10.45 -2.31 -13.08
C ALA A 332 11.70 -3.20 -13.23
N ASP A 333 12.54 -2.91 -14.23
CA ASP A 333 13.81 -3.61 -14.44
C ASP A 333 14.78 -3.45 -13.24
N ALA A 334 14.82 -2.26 -12.63
CA ALA A 334 15.71 -1.96 -11.52
C ALA A 334 15.33 -2.65 -10.19
N VAL A 335 14.04 -2.94 -9.99
CA VAL A 335 13.52 -3.58 -8.77
C VAL A 335 13.26 -5.08 -8.93
N ALA A 336 13.19 -5.58 -10.16
CA ALA A 336 13.03 -7.00 -10.43
C ALA A 336 14.22 -7.80 -9.84
N PRO A 337 13.97 -8.84 -9.03
CA PRO A 337 15.04 -9.66 -8.45
C PRO A 337 15.73 -10.55 -9.49
N ALA A 338 15.03 -10.90 -10.55
CA ALA A 338 15.48 -11.78 -11.62
C ALA A 338 14.74 -11.37 -12.91
N PRO A 339 15.07 -11.92 -14.09
CA PRO A 339 14.32 -11.65 -15.32
C PRO A 339 12.81 -11.79 -15.10
N MET A 340 12.04 -10.79 -15.56
CA MET A 340 10.61 -10.67 -15.28
C MET A 340 9.77 -11.82 -15.87
N GLU A 341 10.33 -12.54 -16.85
CA GLU A 341 9.76 -13.77 -17.41
C GLU A 341 9.74 -14.92 -16.39
N THR A 342 10.66 -14.90 -15.43
CA THR A 342 10.84 -15.95 -14.42
C THR A 342 10.29 -15.60 -13.05
N THR A 343 9.77 -14.39 -12.88
CA THR A 343 9.23 -13.89 -11.61
C THR A 343 7.72 -13.73 -11.69
N THR A 344 7.09 -13.89 -10.53
CA THR A 344 5.66 -13.64 -10.33
C THR A 344 5.44 -12.93 -9.01
N GLY A 345 4.48 -12.01 -9.00
CA GLY A 345 4.02 -11.33 -7.78
C GLY A 345 4.93 -10.20 -7.31
N VAL A 346 5.92 -9.77 -8.11
CA VAL A 346 6.66 -8.53 -7.81
C VAL A 346 5.75 -7.34 -8.02
N HIS A 347 5.06 -7.27 -9.16
CA HIS A 347 3.99 -6.29 -9.38
C HIS A 347 2.76 -6.72 -8.59
N GLU A 348 2.46 -5.99 -7.51
CA GLU A 348 1.32 -6.29 -6.66
C GLU A 348 0.08 -5.53 -7.09
N LEU A 349 0.16 -4.19 -7.12
CA LEU A 349 -0.99 -3.32 -7.39
C LEU A 349 -0.68 -2.32 -8.49
N VAL A 350 -1.73 -1.92 -9.21
CA VAL A 350 -1.77 -0.70 -10.00
C VAL A 350 -2.86 0.19 -9.43
N SER A 351 -2.49 1.35 -8.88
CA SER A 351 -3.47 2.37 -8.54
C SER A 351 -3.80 3.23 -9.75
N PHE A 352 -5.08 3.47 -9.99
CA PHE A 352 -5.61 4.31 -11.04
C PHE A 352 -6.57 5.34 -10.44
N ARG A 353 -6.37 6.61 -10.76
CA ARG A 353 -7.26 7.70 -10.33
C ARG A 353 -7.56 8.64 -11.48
N THR A 354 -8.83 8.74 -11.78
CA THR A 354 -9.38 9.69 -12.74
C THR A 354 -9.41 11.10 -12.16
N ARG A 355 -9.41 12.08 -13.05
CA ARG A 355 -9.31 13.50 -12.74
C ARG A 355 -10.33 14.26 -13.59
N ASP A 356 -10.79 15.40 -13.08
CA ASP A 356 -11.72 16.30 -13.77
C ASP A 356 -11.21 16.69 -15.17
N ALA A 357 -9.88 16.78 -15.35
CA ALA A 357 -9.25 16.98 -16.64
C ALA A 357 -7.85 16.35 -16.69
N GLY A 358 -7.48 15.88 -17.89
CA GLY A 358 -6.16 15.37 -18.23
C GLY A 358 -5.93 13.87 -17.93
N PRO A 359 -4.66 13.44 -18.04
CA PRO A 359 -4.21 12.09 -17.71
C PRO A 359 -4.68 11.61 -16.34
N ALA A 360 -5.02 10.33 -16.23
CA ALA A 360 -5.19 9.70 -14.93
C ALA A 360 -3.87 9.68 -14.15
N ASP A 361 -3.98 9.71 -12.83
CA ASP A 361 -2.84 9.46 -11.97
C ASP A 361 -2.66 7.95 -11.80
N ILE A 362 -1.46 7.45 -12.12
CA ILE A 362 -1.12 6.03 -12.04
C ILE A 362 -0.11 5.81 -10.92
N GLY A 363 -0.20 4.68 -10.22
CA GLY A 363 0.84 4.21 -9.31
C GLY A 363 1.03 2.71 -9.44
N VAL A 364 2.27 2.25 -9.32
CA VAL A 364 2.64 0.83 -9.39
C VAL A 364 3.31 0.45 -8.08
N TYR A 365 2.88 -0.67 -7.51
CA TYR A 365 3.31 -1.18 -6.21
C TYR A 365 4.08 -2.47 -6.39
N PHE A 366 5.25 -2.53 -5.75
CA PHE A 366 6.20 -3.62 -5.83
C PHE A 366 6.32 -4.30 -4.47
N ARG A 367 5.95 -5.58 -4.42
CA ARG A 367 6.21 -6.43 -3.25
C ARG A 367 7.41 -7.31 -3.50
N LEU A 368 8.30 -7.34 -2.52
CA LEU A 368 9.57 -8.03 -2.63
C LEU A 368 9.37 -9.46 -2.13
N PRO A 369 9.64 -10.50 -2.94
CA PRO A 369 9.52 -11.90 -2.52
C PRO A 369 10.71 -12.30 -1.63
N VAL A 370 10.82 -11.68 -0.46
CA VAL A 370 11.96 -11.80 0.47
C VAL A 370 11.93 -13.14 1.19
N HIS A 371 10.75 -13.57 1.62
CA HIS A 371 10.56 -14.84 2.29
C HIS A 371 10.00 -15.89 1.31
N ALA A 372 10.33 -17.16 1.55
CA ALA A 372 9.62 -18.24 0.89
C ALA A 372 8.13 -18.09 1.20
N SER A 373 7.29 -18.25 0.20
CA SER A 373 5.84 -18.23 0.40
C SER A 373 5.49 -19.47 1.24
N GLY A 374 5.52 -19.33 2.56
CA GLY A 374 5.03 -20.35 3.48
C GLY A 374 3.51 -20.37 3.51
N ASP A 375 2.94 -21.30 4.28
CA ASP A 375 1.51 -21.37 4.60
C ASP A 375 1.02 -20.19 5.48
N ALA A 376 1.75 -19.08 5.53
CA ALA A 376 1.33 -17.89 6.23
C ALA A 376 0.00 -17.40 5.61
N PRO A 377 -1.02 -17.08 6.44
CA PRO A 377 -2.31 -16.66 5.94
C PRO A 377 -2.14 -15.41 5.08
N ARG A 378 -2.40 -15.56 3.77
CA ARG A 378 -2.26 -14.47 2.81
C ARG A 378 -3.32 -13.41 3.14
N PRO A 379 -2.99 -12.11 3.02
CA PRO A 379 -4.01 -11.09 2.81
C PRO A 379 -4.91 -11.53 1.64
N GLY A 380 -6.17 -11.87 1.93
CA GLY A 380 -7.15 -12.32 0.94
C GLY A 380 -7.28 -13.83 0.69
N HIS A 381 -6.44 -14.70 1.27
CA HIS A 381 -6.69 -16.15 1.25
C HIS A 381 -6.35 -16.77 2.62
N GLY A 382 -7.38 -17.09 3.40
CA GLY A 382 -7.25 -17.89 4.63
C GLY A 382 -7.48 -17.17 5.95
N TRP A 383 -7.67 -15.85 5.96
CA TRP A 383 -8.35 -15.22 7.09
C TRP A 383 -9.80 -15.69 7.10
N PRO A 384 -10.42 -15.98 8.26
CA PRO A 384 -11.82 -16.33 8.29
C PRO A 384 -12.56 -15.29 7.46
N ARG A 385 -13.45 -15.76 6.57
CA ARG A 385 -14.58 -14.96 6.14
C ARG A 385 -15.14 -14.41 7.43
N VAL A 386 -14.79 -13.18 7.79
CA VAL A 386 -15.39 -12.52 8.93
C VAL A 386 -16.86 -12.56 8.58
N PRO A 387 -17.69 -13.33 9.30
CA PRO A 387 -19.11 -13.37 8.99
C PRO A 387 -19.59 -11.92 9.07
N LEU A 388 -20.19 -11.46 7.98
CA LEU A 388 -20.92 -10.18 7.98
C LEU A 388 -22.00 -10.21 9.05
#